data_AF-A0A941MU03-F1
#
_entry.id   AF-A0A941MU03-F1
#
_cell.length_a   1.000
_cell.length_b   1.000
_cell.length_c   1.000
_cell.angle_alpha   90.00
_cell.angle_beta   90.00
_cell.angle_gamma   90.00
#
_symmetry.space_group_name_H-M   'P 1'
#
loop_
_entity.id
_entity.type
_entity.pdbx_description
1 polymer ?
#
loop_
_entity_poly.entity_id
_entity_poly.type
_entity_poly.pdbx_seq_one_letter_code
_entity_poly.pdbx_strand_id
1 'polypeptide(L)'
;PDSADTTGLMQLLIKSVLNKAQGKNELSDDQSEELMKHSLVIGRGFQFLLGLPESADAHYAGKGVKRDDKNRPILWYKPAGAMGYRVIFADLSAKDADAAPVVEGARRVTKAGPAGKPAGQ
;
A
#
# COMPACT_ATOMS: atom_id res chain seq x y z
N PRO A 1 -4.78 -6.50 -0.21
CA PRO A 1 -4.10 -6.59 1.11
C PRO A 1 -4.98 -5.89 2.14
N ASP A 2 -5.13 -6.46 3.34
CA ASP A 2 -6.02 -5.92 4.39
C ASP A 2 -5.43 -4.72 5.15
N SER A 3 -4.15 -4.48 4.95
CA SER A 3 -3.38 -3.35 5.48
C SER A 3 -2.10 -3.16 4.67
N ALA A 4 -1.59 -1.93 4.65
CA ALA A 4 -0.28 -1.58 4.09
C ALA A 4 0.82 -1.73 5.15
N ASP A 5 0.86 -2.90 5.81
CA ASP A 5 1.90 -3.24 6.79
C ASP A 5 2.93 -4.21 6.19
N THR A 6 4.12 -4.24 6.80
CA THR A 6 5.25 -5.03 6.33
C THR A 6 5.03 -6.54 6.42
N THR A 7 4.12 -7.00 7.30
CA THR A 7 3.82 -8.43 7.49
C THR A 7 2.86 -8.94 6.42
N GLY A 8 1.83 -8.17 6.08
CA GLY A 8 0.97 -8.42 4.92
C GLY A 8 1.76 -8.45 3.60
N LEU A 9 2.78 -7.60 3.49
CA LEU A 9 3.69 -7.58 2.34
C LEU A 9 4.61 -8.82 2.30
N MET A 10 5.24 -9.17 3.43
CA MET A 10 6.06 -10.38 3.51
C MET A 10 5.24 -11.63 3.18
N GLN A 11 4.01 -11.74 3.69
CA GLN A 11 3.13 -12.85 3.33
C GLN A 11 2.81 -12.90 1.83
N LEU A 12 2.65 -11.75 1.17
CA LEU A 12 2.39 -11.71 -0.27
C LEU A 12 3.60 -12.16 -1.09
N LEU A 13 4.80 -11.70 -0.70
CA LEU A 13 6.06 -12.13 -1.30
C LEU A 13 6.32 -13.61 -1.06
N ILE A 14 6.13 -14.09 0.18
CA ILE A 14 6.29 -15.50 0.57
C ILE A 14 5.29 -16.39 -0.17
N LYS A 15 4.01 -15.99 -0.29
CA LYS A 15 3.02 -16.75 -1.08
C LYS A 15 3.39 -16.82 -2.56
N SER A 16 3.89 -15.74 -3.13
CA SER A 16 4.35 -15.72 -4.52
C SER A 16 5.53 -16.68 -4.74
N VAL A 17 6.48 -16.72 -3.81
CA VAL A 17 7.65 -17.63 -3.84
C VAL A 17 7.26 -19.09 -3.54
N LEU A 18 6.35 -19.34 -2.59
CA LEU A 18 5.87 -20.70 -2.29
C LEU A 18 5.05 -21.30 -3.44
N ASN A 19 4.19 -20.49 -4.08
CA ASN A 19 3.51 -20.91 -5.31
C ASN A 19 4.50 -21.22 -6.44
N LYS A 20 5.65 -20.53 -6.49
CA LYS A 20 6.74 -20.76 -7.44
C LYS A 20 7.52 -22.06 -7.16
N ALA A 21 7.70 -22.43 -5.89
CA ALA A 21 8.43 -23.64 -5.49
C ALA A 21 7.63 -24.96 -5.67
N GLN A 22 6.29 -24.88 -5.76
CA GLN A 22 5.42 -26.05 -5.92
C GLN A 22 5.17 -26.50 -7.38
N GLY A 23 5.83 -25.88 -8.36
CA GLY A 23 6.19 -26.55 -9.63
C GLY A 23 5.14 -26.67 -10.76
N LYS A 24 4.69 -25.57 -11.39
CA LYS A 24 3.97 -25.62 -12.69
C LYS A 24 4.22 -24.48 -13.70
N ASN A 25 5.31 -23.71 -13.62
CA ASN A 25 5.76 -22.88 -14.74
C ASN A 25 7.17 -22.33 -14.47
N GLU A 26 8.17 -22.71 -15.27
CA GLU A 26 9.30 -21.81 -15.49
C GLU A 26 8.74 -20.58 -16.21
N LEU A 27 8.92 -19.40 -15.61
CA LEU A 27 8.55 -18.16 -16.27
C LEU A 27 9.47 -18.03 -17.49
N SER A 28 8.91 -17.74 -18.67
CA SER A 28 9.78 -17.34 -19.78
C SER A 28 10.58 -16.09 -19.40
N ASP A 29 11.66 -15.81 -20.10
CA ASP A 29 12.47 -14.62 -19.88
C ASP A 29 11.61 -13.34 -19.91
N ASP A 30 10.65 -13.26 -20.84
CA ASP A 30 9.69 -12.14 -20.95
C ASP A 30 8.79 -12.01 -19.71
N GLN A 31 8.26 -13.12 -19.20
CA GLN A 31 7.43 -13.12 -17.99
C GLN A 31 8.23 -12.76 -16.74
N SER A 32 9.49 -13.19 -16.68
CA SER A 32 10.41 -12.84 -15.60
C SER A 32 10.76 -11.36 -15.62
N GLU A 33 11.01 -10.79 -16.80
CA GLU A 33 11.28 -9.36 -16.97
C GLU A 33 10.06 -8.50 -16.63
N GLU A 34 8.86 -8.91 -17.05
CA GLU A 34 7.61 -8.23 -16.70
C GLU A 34 7.34 -8.28 -15.20
N LEU A 35 7.52 -9.44 -14.57
CA LEU A 35 7.42 -9.60 -13.13
C LEU A 35 8.42 -8.68 -12.40
N MET A 36 9.67 -8.61 -12.88
CA MET A 36 10.69 -7.75 -12.30
C MET A 36 10.29 -6.27 -12.41
N LYS A 37 9.82 -5.81 -13.58
CA LYS A 37 9.32 -4.45 -13.78
C LYS A 37 8.17 -4.11 -12.83
N HIS A 38 7.17 -4.98 -12.72
CA HIS A 38 6.05 -4.78 -11.80
C HIS A 38 6.52 -4.79 -10.33
N SER A 39 7.44 -5.68 -9.96
CA SER A 39 8.01 -5.74 -8.61
C SER A 39 8.74 -4.45 -8.23
N LEU A 40 9.46 -3.83 -9.18
CA LEU A 40 10.16 -2.56 -8.97
C LEU A 40 9.18 -1.40 -8.75
N VAL A 41 8.11 -1.33 -9.56
CA VAL A 41 7.09 -0.28 -9.42
C VAL A 41 6.35 -0.42 -8.09
N ILE A 42 5.91 -1.64 -7.77
CA ILE A 42 5.25 -1.95 -6.51
C ILE A 42 6.18 -1.66 -5.32
N GLY A 43 7.44 -2.07 -5.41
CA GLY A 43 8.47 -1.84 -4.40
C GLY A 43 8.71 -0.35 -4.13
N ARG A 44 8.77 0.49 -5.16
CA ARG A 44 8.89 1.95 -5.01
C ARG A 44 7.70 2.55 -4.27
N GLY A 45 6.48 2.12 -4.60
CA GLY A 45 5.27 2.56 -3.89
C GLY A 45 5.30 2.20 -2.40
N PHE A 46 5.77 0.99 -2.07
CA PHE A 46 5.96 0.59 -0.67
C PHE A 46 7.07 1.37 0.03
N GLN A 47 8.21 1.57 -0.62
CA GLN A 47 9.32 2.34 -0.05
C GLN A 47 8.90 3.78 0.26
N PHE A 48 8.08 4.39 -0.60
CA PHE A 48 7.47 5.68 -0.34
C PHE A 48 6.63 5.66 0.94
N LEU A 49 5.68 4.73 1.06
CA LEU A 49 4.80 4.63 2.24
C LEU A 49 5.57 4.37 3.55
N LEU A 50 6.56 3.47 3.52
CA LEU A 50 7.40 3.17 4.68
C LEU A 50 8.37 4.30 5.03
N GLY A 51 8.72 5.13 4.04
CA GLY A 51 9.57 6.31 4.20
C GLY A 51 8.85 7.51 4.82
N LEU A 52 7.52 7.53 4.83
CA LEU A 52 6.76 8.64 5.41
C LEU A 52 7.05 8.76 6.92
N PRO A 53 7.27 9.99 7.42
CA PRO A 53 7.34 10.23 8.86
C PRO A 53 5.94 10.07 9.49
N GLU A 54 5.87 9.79 10.79
CA GLU A 54 4.57 9.67 11.49
C GLU A 54 3.74 10.97 11.44
N SER A 55 4.42 12.11 11.34
CA SER A 55 3.83 13.44 11.15
C SER A 55 3.15 13.63 9.79
N ALA A 56 3.40 12.73 8.82
CA ALA A 56 2.70 12.75 7.54
C ALA A 56 1.23 12.30 7.67
N ASP A 57 0.81 11.80 8.84
CA ASP A 57 -0.60 11.49 9.11
C ASP A 57 -1.26 10.65 7.99
N ALA A 58 -0.50 9.65 7.51
CA ALA A 58 -0.88 8.89 6.34
C ALA A 58 -1.99 7.89 6.67
N HIS A 59 -2.95 7.75 5.77
CA HIS A 59 -4.11 6.87 5.95
C HIS A 59 -4.46 6.15 4.65
N TYR A 60 -4.85 4.89 4.76
CA TYR A 60 -5.29 4.05 3.65
C TYR A 60 -6.74 3.62 3.84
N ALA A 61 -7.54 3.77 2.77
CA ALA A 61 -8.97 3.39 2.73
C ALA A 61 -9.33 2.64 1.43
N GLY A 62 -8.35 2.04 0.75
CA GLY A 62 -8.55 1.36 -0.54
C GLY A 62 -9.08 -0.07 -0.45
N LYS A 63 -9.32 -0.63 0.74
CA LYS A 63 -9.83 -2.00 0.87
C LYS A 63 -11.21 -2.13 0.23
N GLY A 64 -11.35 -3.02 -0.74
CA GLY A 64 -12.61 -3.28 -1.44
C GLY A 64 -13.03 -2.20 -2.43
N VAL A 65 -12.20 -1.16 -2.63
CA VAL A 65 -12.49 -0.07 -3.56
C VAL A 65 -12.14 -0.50 -4.99
N LYS A 66 -13.05 -0.24 -5.92
CA LYS A 66 -12.87 -0.50 -7.35
C LYS A 66 -12.39 0.76 -8.07
N ARG A 67 -11.68 0.58 -9.20
CA ARG A 67 -11.06 1.68 -9.97
C ARG A 67 -12.08 2.60 -10.66
N ASP A 68 -13.31 2.13 -10.86
CA ASP A 68 -14.42 2.90 -11.42
C ASP A 68 -15.01 3.94 -10.44
N ASP A 69 -14.74 3.80 -9.14
CA ASP A 69 -15.16 4.76 -8.11
C ASP A 69 -14.23 5.98 -8.04
N LYS A 70 -14.16 6.74 -9.14
CA LYS A 70 -13.14 7.78 -9.39
C LYS A 70 -13.04 8.86 -8.30
N ASN A 71 -14.10 9.10 -7.55
CA ASN A 71 -14.15 10.13 -6.51
C ASN A 71 -13.83 9.58 -5.12
N ARG A 72 -13.55 8.28 -4.98
CA ARG A 72 -13.22 7.64 -3.70
C ARG A 72 -11.75 7.85 -3.34
N PRO A 73 -11.42 8.56 -2.25
CA PRO A 73 -10.07 8.61 -1.72
C PRO A 73 -9.65 7.22 -1.22
N ILE A 74 -8.44 6.78 -1.59
CA ILE A 74 -7.90 5.48 -1.17
C ILE A 74 -6.63 5.60 -0.34
N LEU A 75 -5.91 6.72 -0.45
CA LEU A 75 -4.70 7.01 0.33
C LEU A 75 -4.54 8.53 0.44
N TRP A 76 -4.18 9.03 1.61
CA TRP A 76 -3.75 10.42 1.78
C TRP A 76 -2.64 10.53 2.80
N TYR A 77 -1.84 11.59 2.66
CA TYR A 77 -0.76 11.92 3.57
C TYR A 77 -0.47 13.43 3.48
N LYS A 78 0.14 13.99 4.51
CA LYS A 78 0.64 15.36 4.57
C LYS A 78 2.11 15.38 4.12
N PRO A 79 2.44 15.97 2.96
CA PRO A 79 3.84 16.10 2.53
C PRO A 79 4.66 16.92 3.54
N ALA A 80 5.96 16.66 3.60
CA ALA A 80 6.85 17.41 4.49
C ALA A 80 6.81 18.91 4.16
N GLY A 81 6.56 19.74 5.17
CA GLY A 81 6.47 21.21 5.03
C GLY A 81 5.17 21.72 4.39
N ALA A 82 4.23 20.85 4.02
CA ALA A 82 2.95 21.26 3.46
C ALA A 82 1.90 21.53 4.55
N MET A 83 1.02 22.50 4.31
CA MET A 83 -0.14 22.77 5.18
C MET A 83 -1.27 21.76 4.94
N GLY A 84 -1.49 21.37 3.68
CA GLY A 84 -2.53 20.45 3.24
C GLY A 84 -2.06 19.00 3.04
N TYR A 85 -2.99 18.17 2.57
CA TYR A 85 -2.82 16.76 2.26
C TYR A 85 -2.72 16.53 0.76
N ARG A 86 -1.91 15.54 0.37
CA ARG A 86 -1.96 14.90 -0.94
C ARG A 86 -2.91 13.71 -0.84
N VAL A 87 -3.95 13.70 -1.65
CA VAL A 87 -5.00 12.67 -1.68
C VAL A 87 -4.94 11.92 -3.00
N ILE A 88 -4.89 10.60 -2.93
CA ILE A 88 -4.91 9.67 -4.06
C ILE A 88 -6.27 8.99 -4.12
N PHE A 89 -6.89 9.00 -5.30
CA PHE A 89 -8.23 8.48 -5.56
C PHE A 89 -8.19 7.10 -6.22
N ALA A 90 -9.33 6.41 -6.27
CA ALA A 90 -9.42 5.07 -6.82
C ALA A 90 -9.07 4.97 -8.31
N ASP A 91 -9.25 6.06 -9.06
CA ASP A 91 -8.80 6.16 -10.45
C ASP A 91 -7.28 6.37 -10.59
N LEU A 92 -6.56 6.44 -9.47
CA LEU A 92 -5.14 6.71 -9.31
C LEU A 92 -4.75 8.17 -9.60
N SER A 93 -5.71 9.08 -9.74
CA SER A 93 -5.42 10.51 -9.75
C SER A 93 -5.00 10.99 -8.36
N ALA A 94 -4.21 12.06 -8.32
CA ALA A 94 -3.78 12.69 -7.08
C ALA A 94 -4.18 14.18 -7.07
N LYS A 95 -4.71 14.66 -5.95
CA LYS A 95 -5.13 16.05 -5.75
C LYS A 95 -4.68 16.54 -4.38
N ASP A 96 -4.49 17.85 -4.24
CA ASP A 96 -4.25 18.47 -2.95
C ASP A 96 -5.58 18.81 -2.26
N ALA A 97 -5.60 18.77 -0.93
CA ALA A 97 -6.75 19.11 -0.10
C ALA A 97 -6.29 19.82 1.18
N ASP A 98 -7.06 20.81 1.66
CA ASP A 98 -6.69 21.56 2.86
C ASP A 98 -6.89 20.76 4.17
N ALA A 99 -7.74 19.74 4.13
CA ALA A 99 -8.05 18.86 5.25
C ALA A 99 -7.99 17.38 4.85
N ALA A 100 -7.78 16.51 5.85
CA ALA A 100 -7.81 15.07 5.65
C ALA A 100 -9.22 14.61 5.22
N PRO A 101 -9.34 13.74 4.21
CA PRO A 101 -10.60 13.08 3.89
C PRO A 101 -11.17 12.29 5.08
N VAL A 102 -12.50 12.39 5.27
CA VAL A 102 -13.23 11.54 6.23
C VAL A 102 -13.80 10.36 5.47
N VAL A 103 -13.19 9.19 5.65
CA VAL A 103 -13.56 7.96 4.95
C VAL A 103 -13.76 6.82 5.95
N GLU A 104 -14.94 6.19 5.92
CA GLU A 104 -15.24 5.04 6.77
C GLU A 104 -14.26 3.89 6.48
N GLY A 105 -13.75 3.26 7.56
CA GLY A 105 -12.80 2.16 7.47
C GLY A 105 -11.37 2.57 7.13
N ALA A 106 -11.07 3.88 7.07
CA ALA A 106 -9.71 4.37 6.90
C ALA A 106 -8.81 3.92 8.04
N ARG A 107 -7.63 3.41 7.70
CA ARG A 107 -6.62 2.96 8.66
C ARG A 107 -5.39 3.83 8.54
N ARG A 108 -4.90 4.33 9.67
CA ARG A 108 -3.61 5.02 9.72
C ARG A 108 -2.50 4.07 9.28
N VAL A 109 -1.64 4.53 8.39
CA VAL A 109 -0.45 3.81 7.96
C VAL A 109 0.60 4.03 9.04
N THR A 110 0.81 3.02 9.88
CA THR A 110 1.87 3.01 10.88
C THR A 110 3.01 2.12 10.39
N LYS A 111 4.26 2.51 10.66
CA LYS A 111 5.38 1.57 10.53
C LYS A 111 5.08 0.40 11.47
N ALA A 112 5.09 -0.82 10.95
CA ALA A 112 4.89 -1.99 11.80
C ALA A 112 6.00 -2.00 12.86
N GLY A 113 5.64 -1.84 14.14
CA GLY A 113 6.50 -2.28 15.22
C GLY A 113 6.71 -3.80 15.13
N PRO A 114 7.74 -4.36 15.79
CA PRO A 114 7.86 -5.80 15.90
C PRO A 114 6.53 -6.35 16.42
N ALA A 115 6.00 -7.37 15.73
CA ALA A 115 4.68 -7.94 15.96
C ALA A 115 4.35 -8.03 17.46
N GLY A 116 3.57 -7.06 17.95
CA GLY A 116 2.95 -7.16 19.25
C GLY A 116 2.03 -8.37 19.18
N LYS A 117 2.33 -9.40 19.98
CA LYS A 117 1.46 -10.55 20.22
C LYS A 117 0.00 -10.08 20.28
N PRO A 118 -0.97 -10.82 19.71
CA PRO A 118 -2.35 -10.59 20.05
C PRO A 118 -2.46 -10.70 21.58
N ALA A 119 -2.92 -9.63 22.23
CA ALA A 119 -3.33 -9.68 23.62
C ALA A 119 -4.44 -10.73 23.69
N GLY A 120 -4.08 -11.90 24.23
CA GLY A 120 -5.04 -12.91 24.59
C GLY A 120 -5.75 -12.50 25.87
N GLN A 121 -7.03 -12.91 25.90
CA GLN A 121 -8.00 -12.90 27.00
C GLN A 121 -8.85 -11.64 27.12
#